data_AF-X1NAT5-F1
#
_entry.id   AF-X1NAT5-F1
#
_cell.length_a   1.000
_cell.length_b   1.000
_cell.length_c   1.000
_cell.angle_alpha   90.00
_cell.angle_beta   90.00
_cell.angle_gamma   90.00
#
_symmetry.space_group_name_H-M   'P 1'
#
loop_
_entity.id
_entity.type
_entity.pdbx_description
1 polymer ?
#
loop_
_entity_poly.entity_id
_entity_poly.type
_entity_poly.pdbx_seq_one_letter_code
_entity_poly.pdbx_strand_id
1 'polypeptide(L)'
;MLEIPEDIKDNIDQATEPRQLARRLYFEGWRISSIARHLKIKRSTVNSWKHRDEWEKVSRLERVEIALEARIVQLIAKEVKGNGEYKELDALMRQLVQAARVRRYEQPGGN
;
A
#
# COMPACT_ATOMS: atom_id res chain seq x y z
N MET A 1 -20.78 15.72 -11.92
CA MET A 1 -20.03 15.48 -10.68
C MET A 1 -21.07 15.12 -9.64
N LEU A 2 -21.19 13.83 -9.31
CA LEU A 2 -22.15 13.37 -8.29
C LEU A 2 -21.50 13.63 -6.93
N GLU A 3 -22.04 14.56 -6.16
CA GLU A 3 -21.62 14.78 -4.77
C GLU A 3 -22.07 13.56 -3.95
N ILE A 4 -21.07 12.84 -3.43
CA ILE A 4 -21.30 11.69 -2.56
C ILE A 4 -21.76 12.24 -1.19
N PRO A 5 -22.85 11.70 -0.61
CA PRO A 5 -23.33 12.11 0.71
C PRO A 5 -22.26 12.00 1.80
N GLU A 6 -22.14 13.04 2.65
CA GLU A 6 -21.10 13.17 3.68
C GLU A 6 -21.12 12.00 4.69
N ASP A 7 -22.28 11.41 4.94
CA ASP A 7 -22.49 10.25 5.82
C ASP A 7 -21.89 8.94 5.28
N ILE A 8 -21.75 8.81 3.95
CA ILE A 8 -21.04 7.68 3.33
C ILE A 8 -19.52 7.85 3.46
N LYS A 9 -19.04 9.09 3.42
CA LYS A 9 -17.62 9.44 3.52
C LYS A 9 -17.04 9.04 4.89
N ASP A 10 -17.76 9.36 5.97
CA ASP A 10 -17.34 9.07 7.34
C ASP A 10 -17.24 7.56 7.67
N ASN A 11 -18.08 6.73 7.03
CA ASN A 11 -18.13 5.28 7.29
C ASN A 11 -17.05 4.50 6.51
N ILE A 12 -16.69 4.97 5.31
CA ILE A 12 -15.60 4.38 4.52
C ILE A 12 -14.24 4.72 5.15
N ASP A 13 -14.07 5.92 5.70
CA ASP A 13 -12.77 6.40 6.21
C ASP A 13 -12.40 5.84 7.60
N GLN A 14 -13.35 5.72 8.54
CA GLN A 14 -13.02 5.36 9.92
C GLN A 14 -12.49 3.94 10.12
N ALA A 15 -12.88 2.97 9.28
CA ALA A 15 -12.39 1.60 9.34
C ALA A 15 -11.24 1.32 8.36
N THR A 16 -11.16 2.08 7.26
CA THR A 16 -10.17 1.88 6.20
C THR A 16 -8.81 2.46 6.60
N GLU A 17 -8.78 3.67 7.17
CA GLU A 17 -7.53 4.32 7.59
C GLU A 17 -6.74 3.51 8.64
N PRO A 18 -7.34 3.03 9.75
CA PRO A 18 -6.61 2.25 10.75
C PRO A 18 -6.13 0.89 10.24
N ARG A 19 -6.87 0.26 9.33
CA ARG A 19 -6.50 -1.04 8.73
C ARG A 19 -5.33 -0.88 7.78
N GLN A 20 -5.34 0.15 6.93
CA GLN A 20 -4.23 0.45 6.02
C GLN A 20 -2.96 0.81 6.80
N LEU A 21 -3.07 1.66 7.83
CA LEU A 21 -1.95 2.00 8.69
C LEU A 21 -1.40 0.78 9.45
N ALA A 22 -2.28 -0.09 9.96
CA ALA A 22 -1.86 -1.34 10.60
C ALA A 22 -1.10 -2.26 9.63
N ARG A 23 -1.56 -2.39 8.38
CA ARG A 23 -0.89 -3.17 7.34
C ARG A 23 0.49 -2.61 7.02
N ARG A 24 0.59 -1.30 6.87
CA ARG A 24 1.87 -0.61 6.65
C ARG A 24 2.86 -0.87 7.79
N LEU A 25 2.46 -0.64 9.03
CA LEU A 25 3.31 -0.87 10.21
C LEU A 25 3.75 -2.34 10.31
N TYR A 26 2.86 -3.29 9.96
CA TYR A 26 3.22 -4.70 9.89
C TYR A 26 4.31 -4.97 8.84
N PHE A 27 4.22 -4.35 7.66
CA PHE A 27 5.25 -4.46 6.62
C PHE A 27 6.57 -3.77 6.98
N GLU A 28 6.52 -2.74 7.85
CA GLU A 28 7.71 -2.13 8.48
C GLU A 28 8.35 -3.03 9.57
N GLY A 29 7.74 -4.18 9.89
CA GLY A 29 8.28 -5.17 10.82
C GLY A 29 7.74 -5.06 12.25
N TRP A 30 6.72 -4.23 12.50
CA TRP A 30 6.13 -4.11 13.83
C TRP A 30 5.40 -5.39 14.23
N ARG A 31 5.53 -5.75 15.51
CA ARG A 31 4.72 -6.81 16.11
C ARG A 31 3.25 -6.39 16.19
N ILE A 32 2.32 -7.30 15.90
CA ILE A 32 0.87 -7.06 15.98
C ILE A 32 0.44 -6.46 17.33
N SER A 33 1.06 -6.89 18.44
CA SER A 33 0.77 -6.33 19.77
C SER A 33 1.21 -4.87 19.91
N SER A 34 2.32 -4.47 19.30
CA SER A 34 2.78 -3.08 19.26
C SER A 34 1.88 -2.22 18.38
N ILE A 35 1.47 -2.73 17.21
CA ILE A 35 0.52 -2.05 16.32
C ILE A 35 -0.81 -1.80 17.02
N ALA A 36 -1.37 -2.83 17.66
CA ALA A 36 -2.64 -2.73 18.38
C ALA A 36 -2.60 -1.67 19.49
N ARG A 37 -1.50 -1.62 20.27
CA ARG A 37 -1.30 -0.58 21.29
C ARG A 37 -1.16 0.82 20.68
N HIS A 38 -0.37 0.95 19.62
CA HIS A 38 -0.12 2.23 18.96
C HIS A 38 -1.40 2.83 18.37
N LEU A 39 -2.19 2.00 17.70
CA LEU A 39 -3.45 2.40 17.07
C LEU A 39 -4.65 2.38 18.03
N LYS A 40 -4.45 1.99 19.30
CA LYS A 40 -5.51 1.89 20.32
C LYS A 40 -6.70 1.00 19.89
N ILE A 41 -6.42 -0.09 19.18
CA ILE A 41 -7.43 -1.06 18.70
C ILE A 41 -7.18 -2.45 19.32
N LYS A 42 -8.22 -3.28 19.38
CA LYS A 42 -8.10 -4.64 19.90
C LYS A 42 -7.12 -5.45 19.04
N ARG A 43 -6.21 -6.19 19.67
CA ARG A 43 -5.24 -7.08 18.99
C ARG A 43 -5.94 -8.10 18.08
N SER A 44 -7.08 -8.63 18.51
CA SER A 44 -7.88 -9.57 17.72
C SER A 44 -8.36 -8.97 16.40
N THR A 45 -8.69 -7.68 16.38
CA THR A 45 -9.07 -6.95 15.16
C THR A 45 -7.91 -6.90 14.16
N VAL A 46 -6.70 -6.54 14.62
CA VAL A 46 -5.50 -6.50 13.75
C VAL A 46 -5.14 -7.90 13.23
N ASN A 47 -5.21 -8.92 14.08
CA ASN A 47 -5.01 -10.31 13.65
C ASN A 47 -6.06 -10.73 12.60
N SER A 48 -7.33 -10.38 12.78
CA SER A 48 -8.38 -10.67 11.81
C SER A 48 -8.10 -10.03 10.45
N TRP A 49 -7.62 -8.77 10.41
CA TRP A 49 -7.19 -8.14 9.15
C TRP A 49 -6.00 -8.85 8.52
N LYS A 50 -4.96 -9.12 9.30
CA LYS A 50 -3.78 -9.87 8.84
C LYS A 50 -4.14 -11.21 8.19
N HIS A 51 -5.07 -11.95 8.80
CA HIS A 51 -5.51 -13.23 8.27
C HIS A 51 -6.40 -13.08 7.03
N ARG A 52 -7.38 -12.16 7.04
CA ARG A 52 -8.29 -11.94 5.91
C ARG A 52 -7.58 -11.43 4.66
N ASP A 53 -6.58 -10.57 4.84
CA ASP A 53 -5.82 -9.94 3.75
C ASP A 53 -4.49 -10.66 3.48
N GLU A 54 -4.27 -11.79 4.16
CA GLU A 54 -3.11 -12.66 3.97
C GLU A 54 -1.76 -11.93 4.00
N TRP A 55 -1.56 -10.99 4.93
CA TRP A 55 -0.38 -10.11 4.94
C TRP A 55 0.96 -10.87 4.96
N GLU A 56 0.97 -12.10 5.49
CA GLU A 56 2.16 -12.97 5.51
C GLU A 56 2.56 -13.51 4.14
N LYS A 57 1.60 -13.65 3.22
CA LYS A 57 1.86 -14.16 1.87
C LYS A 57 2.42 -13.09 0.93
N VAL A 58 2.23 -11.82 1.27
CA VAL A 58 2.72 -10.70 0.46
C VAL A 58 4.25 -10.69 0.50
N SER A 59 4.86 -10.96 -0.65
CA SER A 59 6.32 -11.04 -0.79
C SER A 59 7.00 -9.68 -0.58
N ARG A 60 8.30 -9.65 -0.33
CA ARG A 60 9.04 -8.38 -0.21
C ARG A 60 8.98 -7.55 -1.50
N LEU A 61 9.07 -8.21 -2.66
CA LEU A 61 8.98 -7.54 -3.96
C LEU A 61 7.58 -6.94 -4.17
N GLU A 62 6.54 -7.70 -3.85
CA GLU A 62 5.15 -7.25 -3.96
C GLU A 62 4.85 -6.06 -3.05
N ARG A 63 5.43 -6.01 -1.84
CA ARG A 63 5.32 -4.83 -0.96
C ARG A 63 5.93 -3.59 -1.59
N VAL A 64 7.08 -3.73 -2.25
CA VAL A 64 7.74 -2.63 -2.96
C VAL A 64 6.87 -2.17 -4.13
N GLU A 65 6.34 -3.10 -4.93
CA GLU A 65 5.47 -2.78 -6.06
C GLU A 65 4.20 -2.04 -5.64
N ILE A 66 3.55 -2.46 -4.55
CA ILE A 66 2.39 -1.76 -3.98
C ILE A 66 2.76 -0.32 -3.58
N ALA A 67 3.93 -0.12 -2.95
CA ALA A 67 4.38 1.20 -2.54
C ALA A 67 4.71 2.09 -3.76
N LEU A 68 5.35 1.53 -4.79
CA LEU A 68 5.62 2.21 -6.05
C LEU A 68 4.32 2.64 -6.73
N GLU A 69 3.37 1.71 -6.89
CA GLU A 69 2.07 1.97 -7.51
C GLU A 69 1.32 3.08 -6.78
N ALA A 70 1.23 3.01 -5.45
CA ALA A 70 0.56 4.03 -4.65
C ALA A 70 1.18 5.43 -4.88
N ARG A 71 2.51 5.52 -4.92
CA ARG A 71 3.20 6.80 -5.16
C ARG A 71 3.02 7.31 -6.58
N ILE A 72 3.06 6.42 -7.57
CA ILE A 72 2.79 6.76 -8.98
C ILE A 72 1.39 7.33 -9.12
N VAL A 73 0.37 6.68 -8.55
CA VAL A 73 -1.03 7.16 -8.57
C VAL A 73 -1.15 8.54 -7.92
N GLN A 74 -0.52 8.75 -6.77
CA GLN A 74 -0.49 10.06 -6.10
C GLN A 74 0.11 11.16 -6.99
N LEU A 75 1.24 10.88 -7.66
CA LEU A 75 1.87 11.84 -8.55
C LEU A 75 1.00 12.12 -9.76
N ILE A 76 0.41 11.09 -10.38
CA ILE A 76 -0.52 11.24 -11.52
C ILE A 76 -1.71 12.13 -11.15
N ALA A 77 -2.29 11.93 -9.97
CA ALA A 77 -3.45 12.67 -9.49
C ALA A 77 -3.18 14.15 -9.17
N LYS A 78 -1.92 14.59 -9.03
CA LYS A 78 -1.60 16.01 -8.79
C LYS A 78 -2.09 16.89 -9.95
N GLU A 79 -2.90 17.91 -9.67
CA GLU A 79 -3.38 18.87 -10.66
C GLU A 79 -2.24 19.67 -11.31
N VAL A 80 -1.30 20.13 -10.49
CA VAL A 80 -0.10 20.84 -10.94
C VAL A 80 1.13 20.01 -10.58
N LYS A 81 1.98 19.74 -11.57
CA LYS A 81 3.24 19.00 -11.43
C LYS A 81 4.39 19.91 -11.81
N GLY A 82 5.43 19.95 -10.98
CA GLY A 82 6.69 20.58 -11.32
C GLY A 82 7.67 19.59 -11.96
N ASN A 83 8.82 20.10 -12.35
CA ASN A 83 9.91 19.28 -12.90
C ASN A 83 10.38 18.19 -11.91
N GLY A 84 10.26 18.43 -10.60
CA GLY A 84 10.58 17.44 -9.58
C GLY A 84 9.65 16.22 -9.65
N GLU A 85 8.35 16.44 -9.70
CA GLU A 85 7.34 15.37 -9.82
C GLU A 85 7.50 14.56 -11.10
N TYR A 86 7.77 15.21 -12.23
CA TYR A 86 8.00 14.50 -13.49
C TYR A 86 9.24 13.60 -13.43
N LYS A 87 10.32 14.08 -12.82
CA LYS A 87 11.54 13.27 -12.61
C LYS A 87 11.30 12.11 -11.64
N GLU A 88 10.55 12.34 -10.57
CA GLU A 88 10.17 11.30 -9.62
C GLU A 88 9.33 10.22 -10.33
N LEU A 89 8.31 10.62 -11.08
CA LEU A 89 7.45 9.70 -11.82
C LEU A 89 8.25 8.84 -12.82
N ASP A 90 9.13 9.45 -13.59
CA ASP A 90 10.01 8.75 -14.53
C ASP A 90 10.94 7.75 -13.82
N ALA A 91 11.50 8.12 -12.66
CA ALA A 91 12.30 7.20 -11.85
C ALA A 91 11.48 6.01 -11.32
N LEU A 92 10.27 6.26 -10.80
CA LEU A 92 9.39 5.23 -10.27
C LEU A 92 8.91 4.27 -11.37
N MET A 93 8.60 4.78 -12.56
CA MET A 93 8.19 3.95 -13.70
C MET A 93 9.32 3.01 -14.15
N ARG A 94 10.59 3.45 -14.11
CA ARG A 94 11.73 2.56 -14.35
C ARG A 94 11.84 1.45 -13.31
N GLN A 95 11.63 1.78 -12.03
CA GLN A 95 11.66 0.79 -10.95
C GLN A 95 10.56 -0.25 -11.10
N LEU A 96 9.35 0.16 -11.49
CA LEU A 96 8.24 -0.75 -11.76
C LEU A 96 8.58 -1.75 -12.88
N VAL A 97 9.20 -1.30 -13.97
CA VAL A 97 9.68 -2.17 -15.05
C VAL A 97 10.73 -3.16 -14.55
N GLN A 98 11.65 -2.74 -13.68
CA GLN A 98 12.65 -3.63 -13.11
C GLN A 98 12.02 -4.69 -12.19
N ALA A 99 11.04 -4.32 -11.37
CA ALA A 99 10.31 -5.28 -10.53
C ALA A 99 9.60 -6.34 -11.39
N ALA A 100 8.95 -5.93 -12.49
CA ALA A 100 8.32 -6.84 -13.44
C ALA A 100 9.34 -7.80 -14.11
N ARG A 101 10.56 -7.32 -14.41
CA ARG A 101 11.63 -8.18 -14.92
C ARG A 101 12.08 -9.21 -13.89
N VAL A 102 12.27 -8.80 -12.63
CA VAL A 102 12.62 -9.73 -11.54
C VAL A 102 11.56 -10.82 -11.42
N ARG A 103 10.27 -10.46 -11.41
CA ARG A 103 9.17 -11.44 -11.40
C ARG A 103 9.25 -12.45 -12.55
N ARG A 104 9.60 -12.00 -13.77
CA ARG A 104 9.73 -12.89 -14.94
C ARG A 104 10.85 -13.92 -14.74
N TYR A 105 11.98 -13.52 -14.14
CA TYR A 105 13.07 -14.46 -13.83
C TYR A 105 12.73 -15.42 -12.68
N GLU A 106 11.85 -15.03 -11.76
CA GLU A 106 11.40 -15.90 -10.67
C GLU A 106 10.35 -16.94 -11.12
N GLN A 107 9.74 -16.80 -12.30
CA GLN A 107 8.76 -17.76 -12.83
C GLN A 107 9.44 -18.99 -13.49
N PRO A 108 8.82 -20.18 -13.40
CA PRO A 108 9.34 -21.38 -14.07
C PRO A 108 9.41 -21.16 -15.59
N GLY A 109 10.62 -21.20 -16.17
CA GLY A 109 10.86 -20.98 -17.60
C GLY A 109 11.28 -19.57 -17.99
N GLY A 110 11.67 -18.71 -17.03
CA GLY A 110 12.18 -17.38 -17.31
C GLY A 110 13.52 -17.37 -18.05
N ASN A 111 13.52 -16.92 -19.31
CA ASN A 111 14.67 -16.32 -20.00
C ASN A 111 14.61 -14.80 -19.92
#